data_AF-A0A349A3E3-F1
#
_entry.id   AF-A0A349A3E3-F1
#
_cell.length_a   1.000
_cell.length_b   1.000
_cell.length_c   1.000
_cell.angle_alpha   90.00
_cell.angle_beta   90.00
_cell.angle_gamma   90.00
#
_symmetry.space_group_name_H-M   'P 1'
#
loop_
_entity.id
_entity.type
_entity.pdbx_description
1 polymer ?
#
loop_
_entity_poly.entity_id
_entity_poly.type
_entity_poly.pdbx_seq_one_letter_code
_entity_poly.pdbx_strand_id
1 'polypeptide(L)'
;MKKTKIICTIGPACDSAEMIEKLMLHGMDCARLNFSHGLAEEHVEKIRLLREVSERVGKPVPILQDLAGPKIRIGLLPEAGVRLVPGQTFVLTSREIPGSEAAVSLSYPDLPREVREGDRLLLADGLMELVVEDTDGTDIRCCVITGGVLTSHKGINLPTGTIHAPALTAKDREDLAVGLAHGVDYVALSFVRTADDIRTVQELIRNRGLTTPVIAKIEKHEALEVIEEILDVADGIMVARGDLGVEIPLAEVPLIQKKLIHLANVRGKTVITATQMLRSMIDSPRPTRAEATDVANAVLDGTDAVMLSEETASGDYPVEAVEFMLRLIERAETGYPYADFLQAQPDPGVSAAVAKASCVLANHLGARCIIAHSQSGLTARALARFRPRQPIIALSPNEETVRRLALVWGCQPIQVRDFKDTDDLIEKAAQAALAADQLAPGELAVITLGHPLWTTGSTNMIRVKQL
;
A
#
# COMPACT_ATOMS: atom_id res chain seq x y z
N MET A 1 -15.06 -9.16 -13.92
CA MET A 1 -15.01 -8.51 -12.59
C MET A 1 -13.55 -8.29 -12.26
N LYS A 2 -13.19 -7.04 -11.93
CA LYS A 2 -11.85 -6.64 -11.47
C LYS A 2 -11.42 -7.43 -10.23
N LYS A 3 -10.19 -7.94 -10.20
CA LYS A 3 -9.60 -8.63 -9.02
C LYS A 3 -8.55 -7.78 -8.30
N THR A 4 -7.69 -7.12 -9.05
CA THR A 4 -6.67 -6.20 -8.56
C THR A 4 -7.35 -4.93 -8.05
N LYS A 5 -6.95 -4.44 -6.88
CA LYS A 5 -7.63 -3.34 -6.20
C LYS A 5 -7.06 -1.98 -6.60
N ILE A 6 -7.85 -0.93 -6.41
CA ILE A 6 -7.49 0.46 -6.68
C ILE A 6 -7.53 1.22 -5.36
N ILE A 7 -6.38 1.76 -4.95
CA ILE A 7 -6.27 2.69 -3.84
C ILE A 7 -6.24 4.11 -4.40
N CYS A 8 -7.10 4.99 -3.89
CA CYS A 8 -7.08 6.42 -4.26
C CYS A 8 -6.68 7.24 -3.04
N THR A 9 -5.78 8.20 -3.25
CA THR A 9 -5.41 9.16 -2.20
C THR A 9 -6.44 10.28 -2.15
N ILE A 10 -7.02 10.52 -0.97
CA ILE A 10 -7.98 11.59 -0.76
C ILE A 10 -7.25 12.90 -0.44
N GLY A 11 -7.58 13.94 -1.19
CA GLY A 11 -7.01 15.27 -1.06
C GLY A 11 -7.96 16.34 -1.60
N PRO A 12 -7.49 17.59 -1.78
CA PRO A 12 -8.33 18.72 -2.17
C PRO A 12 -9.16 18.52 -3.45
N ALA A 13 -8.72 17.68 -4.39
CA ALA A 13 -9.48 17.40 -5.60
C ALA A 13 -10.65 16.42 -5.39
N CYS A 14 -10.70 15.71 -4.26
CA CYS A 14 -11.69 14.66 -3.99
C CYS A 14 -12.10 14.49 -2.53
N ASP A 15 -12.11 15.55 -1.73
CA ASP A 15 -12.52 15.52 -0.32
C ASP A 15 -14.01 15.85 -0.08
N SER A 16 -14.80 16.08 -1.15
CA SER A 16 -16.25 16.25 -1.06
C SER A 16 -17.03 14.93 -1.08
N ALA A 17 -18.22 14.93 -0.49
CA ALA A 17 -19.10 13.75 -0.43
C ALA A 17 -19.42 13.20 -1.84
N GLU A 18 -19.73 14.10 -2.77
CA GLU A 18 -20.10 13.77 -4.15
C GLU A 18 -18.91 13.20 -4.91
N MET A 19 -17.69 13.73 -4.69
CA MET A 19 -16.52 13.24 -5.39
C MET A 19 -16.09 11.87 -4.84
N ILE A 20 -16.10 11.69 -3.52
CA ILE A 20 -15.83 10.39 -2.90
C ILE A 20 -16.82 9.34 -3.43
N GLU A 21 -18.11 9.67 -3.52
CA GLU A 21 -19.13 8.78 -4.07
C GLU A 21 -18.82 8.39 -5.52
N LYS A 22 -18.46 9.38 -6.36
CA LYS A 22 -18.01 9.10 -7.74
C LYS A 22 -16.82 8.15 -7.75
N LEU A 23 -15.76 8.40 -6.97
CA LEU A 23 -14.59 7.52 -6.94
C LEU A 23 -14.97 6.08 -6.55
N MET A 24 -15.84 5.89 -5.54
CA MET A 24 -16.33 4.56 -5.13
C MET A 24 -17.18 3.86 -6.21
N LEU A 25 -17.99 4.62 -6.95
CA LEU A 25 -18.79 4.08 -8.06
C LEU A 25 -17.92 3.70 -9.26
N HIS A 26 -16.89 4.50 -9.56
CA HIS A 26 -15.98 4.31 -10.70
C HIS A 26 -14.82 3.33 -10.43
N GLY A 27 -14.64 2.86 -9.20
CA GLY A 27 -13.81 1.69 -8.92
C GLY A 27 -12.79 1.82 -7.80
N MET A 28 -12.82 2.87 -6.98
CA MET A 28 -12.01 2.94 -5.75
C MET A 28 -12.40 1.80 -4.80
N ASP A 29 -11.41 1.01 -4.37
CA ASP A 29 -11.60 -0.05 -3.37
C ASP A 29 -11.02 0.33 -2.00
N CYS A 30 -10.11 1.31 -1.92
CA CYS A 30 -9.50 1.76 -0.67
C CYS A 30 -9.20 3.26 -0.75
N ALA A 31 -9.44 3.98 0.33
CA ALA A 31 -9.09 5.38 0.47
C ALA A 31 -7.79 5.54 1.27
N ARG A 32 -6.77 6.15 0.69
CA ARG A 32 -5.54 6.52 1.39
C ARG A 32 -5.66 7.94 1.93
N LEU A 33 -5.34 8.10 3.21
CA LEU A 33 -5.16 9.41 3.86
C LEU A 33 -3.68 9.61 4.12
N ASN A 34 -3.07 10.59 3.47
CA ASN A 34 -1.65 10.90 3.62
C ASN A 34 -1.46 11.91 4.76
N PHE A 35 -0.92 11.44 5.90
CA PHE A 35 -0.70 12.26 7.09
C PHE A 35 0.58 13.12 7.00
N SER A 36 1.30 13.09 5.87
CA SER A 36 2.37 14.06 5.57
C SER A 36 1.85 15.48 5.38
N HIS A 37 0.54 15.63 5.10
CA HIS A 37 -0.13 16.90 4.87
C HIS A 37 -1.43 16.97 5.67
N GLY A 38 -1.93 18.19 5.88
CA GLY A 38 -3.18 18.43 6.60
C GLY A 38 -3.05 18.30 8.12
N LEU A 39 -4.08 18.78 8.80
CA LEU A 39 -4.20 18.72 10.26
C LEU A 39 -4.94 17.45 10.70
N ALA A 40 -4.78 17.07 11.95
CA ALA A 40 -5.46 15.89 12.51
C ALA A 40 -6.98 15.99 12.36
N GLU A 41 -7.55 17.18 12.64
CA GLU A 41 -8.99 17.44 12.55
C GLU A 41 -9.53 17.27 11.13
N GLU A 42 -8.76 17.65 10.12
CA GLU A 42 -9.14 17.48 8.71
C GLU A 42 -9.20 16.00 8.32
N HIS A 43 -8.25 15.19 8.82
CA HIS A 43 -8.25 13.75 8.57
C HIS A 43 -9.40 13.05 9.29
N VAL A 44 -9.73 13.46 10.51
CA VAL A 44 -10.90 12.94 11.24
C VAL A 44 -12.18 13.15 10.42
N GLU A 45 -12.33 14.33 9.83
CA GLU A 45 -13.53 14.63 9.05
C GLU A 45 -13.60 13.85 7.73
N LYS A 46 -12.45 13.67 7.07
CA LYS A 46 -12.34 12.79 5.90
C LYS A 46 -12.71 11.35 6.26
N ILE A 47 -12.28 10.83 7.42
CA ILE A 47 -12.65 9.49 7.88
C ILE A 47 -14.17 9.37 8.05
N ARG A 48 -14.81 10.33 8.75
CA ARG A 48 -16.26 10.34 8.93
C ARG A 48 -16.99 10.32 7.59
N LEU A 49 -16.60 11.21 6.68
CA LEU A 49 -17.23 11.35 5.37
C LEU A 49 -17.08 10.07 4.53
N LEU A 50 -15.89 9.46 4.51
CA LEU A 50 -15.64 8.20 3.81
C LEU A 50 -16.55 7.07 4.32
N ARG A 51 -16.80 6.99 5.63
CA ARG A 51 -17.71 6.00 6.21
C ARG A 51 -19.15 6.22 5.77
N GLU A 52 -19.64 7.46 5.89
CA GLU A 52 -21.01 7.83 5.49
C GLU A 52 -21.29 7.55 4.01
N VAL A 53 -20.33 7.88 3.13
CA VAL A 53 -20.46 7.62 1.69
C VAL A 53 -20.37 6.12 1.40
N SER A 54 -19.46 5.39 2.05
CA SER A 54 -19.32 3.94 1.91
C SER A 54 -20.61 3.20 2.29
N GLU A 55 -21.27 3.61 3.37
CA GLU A 55 -22.57 3.08 3.79
C GLU A 55 -23.67 3.40 2.78
N ARG A 56 -23.75 4.66 2.31
CA ARG A 56 -24.75 5.08 1.30
C ARG A 56 -24.62 4.32 -0.01
N VAL A 57 -23.38 4.09 -0.46
CA VAL A 57 -23.07 3.35 -1.69
C VAL A 57 -23.24 1.84 -1.50
N GLY A 58 -23.25 1.35 -0.25
CA GLY A 58 -23.35 -0.08 0.06
C GLY A 58 -22.10 -0.88 -0.31
N LYS A 59 -20.93 -0.22 -0.40
CA LYS A 59 -19.65 -0.86 -0.73
C LYS A 59 -18.68 -0.68 0.44
N PRO A 60 -18.08 -1.77 0.97
CA PRO A 60 -17.07 -1.65 2.01
C PRO A 60 -15.78 -1.05 1.43
N VAL A 61 -15.39 0.14 1.91
CA VAL A 61 -14.16 0.81 1.50
C VAL A 61 -13.24 0.99 2.71
N PRO A 62 -12.13 0.24 2.79
CA PRO A 62 -11.13 0.43 3.84
C PRO A 62 -10.42 1.78 3.72
N ILE A 63 -10.00 2.28 4.87
CA ILE A 63 -9.18 3.49 5.00
C ILE A 63 -7.76 3.08 5.39
N LEU A 64 -6.80 3.50 4.57
CA LEU A 64 -5.36 3.35 4.78
C LEU A 64 -4.78 4.67 5.31
N GLN A 65 -4.39 4.68 6.58
CA GLN A 65 -3.62 5.77 7.16
C GLN A 65 -2.15 5.64 6.73
N ASP A 66 -1.61 6.61 6.00
CA ASP A 66 -0.20 6.64 5.60
C ASP A 66 0.56 7.64 6.46
N LEU A 67 1.41 7.13 7.35
CA LEU A 67 2.24 7.93 8.27
C LEU A 67 3.42 8.55 7.53
N ALA A 68 3.78 9.78 7.91
CA ALA A 68 4.78 10.56 7.18
C ALA A 68 6.19 9.97 7.30
N GLY A 69 6.53 9.45 8.48
CA GLY A 69 7.88 8.96 8.78
C GLY A 69 8.93 10.07 8.81
N PRO A 70 10.21 9.72 9.03
CA PRO A 70 11.30 10.66 9.22
C PRO A 70 11.84 11.25 7.91
N LYS A 71 10.98 11.89 7.09
CA LYS A 71 11.44 12.52 5.84
C LYS A 71 12.37 13.70 6.15
N ILE A 72 13.67 13.54 5.87
CA ILE A 72 14.65 14.62 6.02
C ILE A 72 14.41 15.66 4.93
N ARG A 73 14.44 16.94 5.33
CA ARG A 73 14.22 18.07 4.45
C ARG A 73 15.23 19.17 4.71
N ILE A 74 15.44 20.00 3.70
CA ILE A 74 16.08 21.30 3.90
C ILE A 74 15.12 22.31 4.52
N GLY A 75 15.67 23.36 5.13
CA GLY A 75 14.92 24.46 5.71
C GLY A 75 14.39 25.45 4.67
N LEU A 76 14.24 26.70 5.13
CA LEU A 76 13.67 27.79 4.34
C LEU A 76 14.70 28.39 3.38
N LEU A 77 14.27 28.60 2.15
CA LEU A 77 14.94 29.36 1.10
C LEU A 77 14.05 30.53 0.66
N PRO A 78 14.60 31.53 -0.04
CA PRO A 78 13.80 32.55 -0.72
C PRO A 78 12.71 31.93 -1.59
N GLU A 79 11.59 32.62 -1.76
CA GLU A 79 10.41 32.11 -2.49
C GLU A 79 10.74 31.69 -3.93
N ALA A 80 11.59 32.44 -4.61
CA ALA A 80 12.09 32.11 -5.95
C ALA A 80 12.99 30.86 -6.00
N GLY A 81 13.36 30.31 -4.85
CA GLY A 81 14.40 29.30 -4.69
C GLY A 81 15.81 29.86 -4.86
N VAL A 82 16.79 28.98 -4.78
CA VAL A 82 18.20 29.27 -5.07
C VAL A 82 18.68 28.36 -6.19
N ARG A 83 19.53 28.89 -7.08
CA ARG A 83 20.07 28.11 -8.17
C ARG A 83 21.39 27.46 -7.74
N LEU A 84 21.42 26.14 -7.73
CA LEU A 84 22.65 25.38 -7.55
C LEU A 84 23.34 25.16 -8.89
N VAL A 85 24.62 25.51 -8.99
CA VAL A 85 25.45 25.35 -10.18
C VAL A 85 26.43 24.18 -10.01
N PRO A 86 26.56 23.26 -10.98
CA PRO A 86 27.57 22.20 -10.91
C PRO A 86 28.99 22.73 -10.64
N GLY A 87 29.71 22.07 -9.74
CA GLY A 87 31.06 22.43 -9.29
C GLY A 87 31.11 23.46 -8.16
N GLN A 88 29.99 24.07 -7.77
CA GLN A 88 29.97 25.01 -6.63
C GLN A 88 29.98 24.26 -5.30
N THR A 89 30.55 24.89 -4.27
CA THR A 89 30.40 24.43 -2.89
C THR A 89 29.04 24.85 -2.33
N PHE A 90 28.36 23.93 -1.66
CA PHE A 90 27.10 24.17 -0.96
C PHE A 90 27.12 23.50 0.41
N VAL A 91 26.64 24.20 1.44
CA VAL A 91 26.67 23.72 2.82
C VAL A 91 25.28 23.35 3.31
N LEU A 92 25.13 22.11 3.78
CA LEU A 92 23.96 21.70 4.56
C LEU A 92 24.31 21.80 6.05
N THR A 93 23.51 22.49 6.85
CA THR A 93 23.86 22.75 8.26
C THR A 93 22.72 22.39 9.21
N SER A 94 23.07 21.91 10.40
CA SER A 94 22.15 21.73 11.52
C SER A 94 21.77 23.03 12.22
N ARG A 95 22.44 24.15 11.90
CA ARG A 95 22.11 25.48 12.45
C ARG A 95 20.85 26.04 11.80
N GLU A 96 20.03 26.71 12.59
CA GLU A 96 18.91 27.49 12.09
C GLU A 96 19.40 28.79 11.43
N ILE A 97 19.60 28.73 10.11
CA ILE A 97 19.98 29.89 9.29
C ILE A 97 18.97 30.08 8.14
N PRO A 98 18.74 31.32 7.68
CA PRO A 98 18.08 31.56 6.41
C PRO A 98 18.89 30.94 5.28
N GLY A 99 18.25 30.14 4.43
CA GLY A 99 18.91 29.51 3.30
C GLY A 99 19.34 30.53 2.23
N SER A 100 20.43 30.23 1.53
CA SER A 100 21.00 31.03 0.45
C SER A 100 21.64 30.12 -0.61
N GLU A 101 22.26 30.70 -1.63
CA GLU A 101 23.02 29.94 -2.64
C GLU A 101 24.26 29.23 -2.04
N ALA A 102 24.71 29.63 -0.85
CA ALA A 102 25.89 29.07 -0.19
C ALA A 102 25.56 28.00 0.86
N ALA A 103 24.44 28.13 1.57
CA ALA A 103 24.10 27.23 2.66
C ALA A 103 22.59 27.16 2.95
N VAL A 104 22.12 26.04 3.49
CA VAL A 104 20.74 25.87 3.97
C VAL A 104 20.69 24.97 5.21
N SER A 105 19.72 25.24 6.09
CA SER A 105 19.46 24.44 7.28
C SER A 105 18.84 23.06 6.96
N LEU A 106 18.96 22.14 7.90
CA LEU A 106 18.45 20.76 7.83
C LEU A 106 17.36 20.53 8.88
N SER A 107 16.35 19.72 8.53
CA SER A 107 15.33 19.27 9.49
C SER A 107 15.82 18.15 10.43
N TYR A 108 16.96 17.52 10.12
CA TYR A 108 17.56 16.45 10.91
C TYR A 108 18.98 16.85 11.34
N PRO A 109 19.14 17.38 12.57
CA PRO A 109 20.41 17.92 13.06
C PRO A 109 21.56 16.92 13.17
N ASP A 110 21.27 15.62 13.23
CA ASP A 110 22.28 14.57 13.35
C ASP A 110 22.86 14.12 12.00
N LEU A 111 22.30 14.54 10.86
CA LEU A 111 22.81 14.17 9.53
C LEU A 111 24.32 14.43 9.34
N PRO A 112 24.90 15.55 9.81
CA PRO A 112 26.34 15.81 9.66
C PRO A 112 27.24 14.75 10.33
N ARG A 113 26.71 14.01 11.31
CA ARG A 113 27.43 12.94 12.01
C ARG A 113 27.25 11.56 11.37
N GLU A 114 26.30 11.44 10.45
CA GLU A 114 25.90 10.18 9.81
C GLU A 114 26.44 10.05 8.37
N VAL A 115 26.86 11.17 7.77
CA VAL A 115 27.52 11.20 6.45
C VAL A 115 29.04 11.15 6.56
N ARG A 116 29.69 10.76 5.47
CA ARG A 116 31.16 10.69 5.33
C ARG A 116 31.60 11.33 4.02
N GLU A 117 32.87 11.71 3.95
CA GLU A 117 33.50 12.15 2.69
C GLU A 117 33.25 11.10 1.59
N GLY A 118 32.80 11.57 0.42
CA GLY A 118 32.43 10.73 -0.73
C GLY A 118 30.97 10.28 -0.77
N ASP A 119 30.19 10.45 0.30
CA ASP A 119 28.76 10.13 0.28
C ASP A 119 28.02 11.02 -0.73
N ARG A 120 27.00 10.44 -1.37
CA ARG A 120 26.10 11.15 -2.28
C ARG A 120 24.84 11.53 -1.54
N LEU A 121 24.49 12.82 -1.59
CA LEU A 121 23.24 13.36 -1.09
C LEU A 121 22.37 13.80 -2.27
N LEU A 122 21.17 13.24 -2.34
CA LEU A 122 20.21 13.58 -3.39
C LEU A 122 19.18 14.56 -2.83
N LEU A 123 18.94 15.64 -3.56
CA LEU A 123 17.97 16.67 -3.20
C LEU A 123 16.79 16.66 -4.17
N ALA A 124 15.62 17.01 -3.65
CA ALA A 124 14.39 17.15 -4.44
C ALA A 124 14.08 15.88 -5.27
N ASP A 125 14.02 14.74 -4.58
CA ASP A 125 13.69 13.44 -5.17
C ASP A 125 14.65 13.04 -6.32
N GLY A 126 15.95 13.29 -6.12
CA GLY A 126 17.00 12.91 -7.07
C GLY A 126 17.25 13.90 -8.22
N LEU A 127 16.53 15.02 -8.28
CA LEU A 127 16.73 16.03 -9.33
C LEU A 127 18.06 16.77 -9.22
N MET A 128 18.61 16.87 -8.01
CA MET A 128 19.89 17.49 -7.73
C MET A 128 20.74 16.54 -6.90
N GLU A 129 22.05 16.64 -7.09
CA GLU A 129 23.01 15.74 -6.46
C GLU A 129 24.19 16.53 -5.90
N LEU A 130 24.53 16.21 -4.66
CA LEU A 130 25.69 16.69 -3.96
C LEU A 130 26.61 15.50 -3.63
N VAL A 131 27.92 15.75 -3.62
CA VAL A 131 28.91 14.83 -3.04
C VAL A 131 29.52 15.51 -1.82
N VAL A 132 29.56 14.80 -0.70
CA VAL A 132 30.17 15.29 0.54
C VAL A 132 31.68 15.39 0.36
N GLU A 133 32.23 16.59 0.53
CA GLU A 133 33.67 16.86 0.51
C GLU A 133 34.26 16.77 1.92
N ASP A 134 33.54 17.28 2.92
CA ASP A 134 33.95 17.27 4.33
C ASP A 134 32.71 17.46 5.20
N THR A 135 32.77 16.97 6.43
CA THR A 135 31.68 17.16 7.41
C THR A 135 32.26 17.35 8.80
N ASP A 136 31.64 18.26 9.55
CA ASP A 136 31.84 18.36 10.99
C ASP A 136 30.55 17.99 11.74
N GLY A 137 30.56 18.08 13.07
CA GLY A 137 29.38 17.75 13.86
C GLY A 137 28.15 18.65 13.64
N THR A 138 28.25 19.65 12.75
CA THR A 138 27.27 20.72 12.51
C THR A 138 26.99 20.95 11.01
N ASP A 139 28.03 21.00 10.17
CA ASP A 139 28.01 21.39 8.77
C ASP A 139 28.51 20.25 7.86
N ILE A 140 27.81 20.03 6.75
CA ILE A 140 28.21 19.14 5.65
C ILE A 140 28.58 20.01 4.47
N ARG A 141 29.86 20.06 4.10
CA ARG A 141 30.34 20.76 2.92
C ARG A 141 30.27 19.81 1.74
N CYS A 142 29.56 20.23 0.70
CA CYS A 142 29.36 19.41 -0.48
C CYS A 142 29.76 20.14 -1.76
N CYS A 143 30.19 19.40 -2.76
CA CYS A 143 30.27 19.84 -4.14
C CYS A 143 28.97 19.49 -4.87
N VAL A 144 28.39 20.46 -5.58
CA VAL A 144 27.21 20.22 -6.43
C VAL A 144 27.65 19.45 -7.68
N ILE A 145 27.14 18.24 -7.87
CA ILE A 145 27.37 17.44 -9.07
C ILE A 145 26.31 17.76 -10.12
N THR A 146 25.04 17.68 -9.71
CA THR A 146 23.89 18.01 -10.56
C THR A 146 23.16 19.19 -9.93
N GLY A 147 23.20 20.32 -10.61
CA GLY A 147 22.57 21.57 -10.19
C GLY A 147 21.12 21.70 -10.63
N GLY A 148 20.45 22.76 -10.15
CA GLY A 148 19.02 22.98 -10.38
C GLY A 148 18.49 24.14 -9.55
N VAL A 149 17.17 24.38 -9.58
CA VAL A 149 16.52 25.34 -8.67
C VAL A 149 16.05 24.58 -7.44
N LEU A 150 16.64 24.91 -6.29
CA LEU A 150 16.29 24.36 -5.00
C LEU A 150 15.30 25.30 -4.29
N THR A 151 14.16 24.77 -3.88
CA THR A 151 13.14 25.51 -3.12
C THR A 151 12.99 24.93 -1.71
N SER A 152 12.33 25.66 -0.81
CA SER A 152 12.19 25.27 0.60
C SER A 152 11.61 23.86 0.79
N HIS A 153 11.98 23.21 1.89
CA HIS A 153 11.39 21.94 2.35
C HIS A 153 11.52 20.74 1.41
N LYS A 154 12.44 20.79 0.45
CA LYS A 154 12.77 19.66 -0.42
C LYS A 154 13.43 18.54 0.36
N GLY A 155 13.12 17.29 -0.03
CA GLY A 155 13.63 16.09 0.61
C GLY A 155 15.13 15.90 0.36
N ILE A 156 15.78 15.20 1.30
CA ILE A 156 17.16 14.75 1.21
C ILE A 156 17.18 13.23 1.34
N ASN A 157 17.91 12.57 0.45
CA ASN A 157 18.16 11.13 0.49
C ASN A 157 19.66 10.87 0.56
N LEU A 158 20.04 9.80 1.25
CA LEU A 158 21.41 9.30 1.39
C LEU A 158 21.45 7.87 0.85
N PRO A 159 21.65 7.66 -0.47
CA PRO A 159 21.68 6.31 -1.07
C PRO A 159 22.94 5.52 -0.76
N THR A 160 23.98 6.18 -0.24
CA THR A 160 25.32 5.62 -0.03
C THR A 160 25.60 5.24 1.42
N GLY A 161 24.67 5.53 2.32
CA GLY A 161 24.81 5.29 3.75
C GLY A 161 23.44 5.22 4.44
N THR A 162 23.46 5.03 5.75
CA THR A 162 22.24 4.84 6.54
C THR A 162 21.98 6.07 7.40
N ILE A 163 20.75 6.57 7.33
CA ILE A 163 20.26 7.59 8.26
C ILE A 163 19.67 6.87 9.45
N HIS A 164 20.02 7.24 10.69
CA HIS A 164 19.58 6.58 11.93
C HIS A 164 18.35 7.21 12.60
N ALA A 165 17.66 8.12 11.91
CA ALA A 165 16.43 8.75 12.40
C ALA A 165 15.40 7.69 12.85
N PRO A 166 14.64 7.91 13.95
CA PRO A 166 13.61 6.97 14.38
C PRO A 166 12.56 6.73 13.29
N ALA A 167 12.11 5.48 13.11
CA ALA A 167 11.10 5.16 12.10
C ALA A 167 9.74 5.82 12.36
N LEU A 168 9.44 6.15 13.63
CA LEU A 168 8.29 6.94 14.04
C LEU A 168 8.75 8.25 14.67
N THR A 169 8.34 9.37 14.08
CA THR A 169 8.50 10.69 14.69
C THR A 169 7.49 10.91 15.83
N ALA A 170 7.65 11.98 16.61
CA ALA A 170 6.66 12.37 17.61
C ALA A 170 5.28 12.63 16.96
N LYS A 171 5.28 13.33 15.81
CA LYS A 171 4.10 13.56 15.00
C LYS A 171 3.45 12.26 14.54
N ASP A 172 4.23 11.28 14.04
CA ASP A 172 3.67 10.00 13.59
C ASP A 172 2.97 9.24 14.73
N ARG A 173 3.47 9.36 15.97
CA ARG A 173 2.83 8.72 17.14
C ARG A 173 1.48 9.36 17.48
N GLU A 174 1.38 10.68 17.36
CA GLU A 174 0.13 11.43 17.53
C GLU A 174 -0.85 11.11 16.39
N ASP A 175 -0.38 11.12 15.15
CA ASP A 175 -1.18 10.79 13.97
C ASP A 175 -1.71 9.36 14.06
N LEU A 176 -0.85 8.38 14.38
CA LEU A 176 -1.24 6.99 14.59
C LEU A 176 -2.33 6.90 15.66
N ALA A 177 -2.20 7.65 16.75
CA ALA A 177 -3.20 7.68 17.81
C ALA A 177 -4.56 8.18 17.31
N VAL A 178 -4.57 9.23 16.48
CA VAL A 178 -5.78 9.80 15.87
C VAL A 178 -6.43 8.77 14.93
N GLY A 179 -5.69 8.25 13.96
CA GLY A 179 -6.23 7.30 12.99
C GLY A 179 -6.84 6.06 13.67
N LEU A 180 -6.14 5.49 14.65
CA LEU A 180 -6.63 4.33 15.40
C LEU A 180 -7.90 4.64 16.21
N ALA A 181 -8.00 5.83 16.82
CA ALA A 181 -9.19 6.24 17.58
C ALA A 181 -10.43 6.39 16.68
N HIS A 182 -10.22 6.72 15.40
CA HIS A 182 -11.28 6.87 14.40
C HIS A 182 -11.47 5.63 13.50
N GLY A 183 -10.85 4.51 13.86
CA GLY A 183 -11.11 3.21 13.23
C GLY A 183 -10.63 3.09 11.78
N VAL A 184 -9.43 3.60 11.47
CA VAL A 184 -8.74 3.29 10.20
C VAL A 184 -8.50 1.78 10.07
N ASP A 185 -8.61 1.26 8.84
CA ASP A 185 -8.59 -0.19 8.61
C ASP A 185 -7.17 -0.74 8.42
N TYR A 186 -6.25 0.11 7.98
CA TYR A 186 -4.83 -0.18 7.77
C TYR A 186 -3.95 1.02 8.17
N VAL A 187 -2.71 0.75 8.57
CA VAL A 187 -1.65 1.75 8.76
C VAL A 187 -0.50 1.43 7.81
N ALA A 188 0.01 2.40 7.06
CA ALA A 188 1.26 2.29 6.33
C ALA A 188 2.37 3.07 7.04
N LEU A 189 3.52 2.44 7.22
CA LEU A 189 4.71 3.04 7.80
C LEU A 189 5.69 3.39 6.68
N SER A 190 6.07 4.67 6.57
CA SER A 190 7.06 5.18 5.61
C SER A 190 8.50 4.90 6.05
N PHE A 191 9.43 4.86 5.10
CA PHE A 191 10.88 4.72 5.32
C PHE A 191 11.29 3.55 6.23
N VAL A 192 10.58 2.42 6.11
CA VAL A 192 10.90 1.20 6.85
C VAL A 192 12.29 0.74 6.46
N ARG A 193 13.13 0.37 7.43
CA ARG A 193 14.47 -0.21 7.20
C ARG A 193 14.60 -1.59 7.81
N THR A 194 13.88 -1.87 8.89
CA THR A 194 14.02 -3.12 9.66
C THR A 194 12.67 -3.72 10.06
N ALA A 195 12.68 -5.00 10.45
CA ALA A 195 11.51 -5.65 11.03
C ALA A 195 11.06 -5.01 12.37
N ASP A 196 11.99 -4.45 13.14
CA ASP A 196 11.69 -3.82 14.43
C ASP A 196 10.93 -2.50 14.29
N ASP A 197 11.11 -1.78 13.18
CA ASP A 197 10.29 -0.61 12.84
C ASP A 197 8.80 -0.98 12.79
N ILE A 198 8.49 -2.13 12.18
CA ILE A 198 7.12 -2.65 12.07
C ILE A 198 6.61 -3.18 13.42
N ARG A 199 7.43 -3.95 14.14
CA ARG A 199 7.06 -4.47 15.46
C ARG A 199 6.71 -3.33 16.43
N THR A 200 7.46 -2.23 16.37
CA THR A 200 7.20 -1.03 17.19
C THR A 200 5.81 -0.46 16.94
N VAL A 201 5.40 -0.28 15.68
CA VAL A 201 4.04 0.20 15.35
C VAL A 201 2.99 -0.82 15.82
N GLN A 202 3.20 -2.11 15.56
CA GLN A 202 2.27 -3.15 15.97
C GLN A 202 2.11 -3.22 17.50
N GLU A 203 3.17 -2.98 18.28
CA GLU A 203 3.10 -2.88 19.74
C GLU A 203 2.24 -1.70 20.18
N LEU A 204 2.41 -0.53 19.57
CA LEU A 204 1.58 0.65 19.87
C LEU A 204 0.09 0.39 19.59
N ILE A 205 -0.21 -0.31 18.50
CA ILE A 205 -1.57 -0.75 18.13
C ILE A 205 -2.11 -1.75 19.18
N ARG A 206 -1.33 -2.77 19.54
CA ARG A 206 -1.72 -3.79 20.52
C ARG A 206 -1.94 -3.22 21.92
N ASN A 207 -1.13 -2.24 22.33
CA ASN A 207 -1.28 -1.55 23.62
C ASN A 207 -2.61 -0.79 23.73
N ARG A 208 -3.28 -0.53 22.61
CA ARG A 208 -4.63 0.05 22.54
C ARG A 208 -5.73 -1.00 22.40
N GLY A 209 -5.39 -2.29 22.45
CA GLY A 209 -6.34 -3.40 22.26
C GLY A 209 -6.81 -3.59 20.81
N LEU A 210 -6.08 -3.03 19.84
CA LEU A 210 -6.44 -3.08 18.42
C LEU A 210 -5.59 -4.12 17.66
N THR A 211 -6.05 -4.47 16.46
CA THR A 211 -5.39 -5.43 15.55
C THR A 211 -5.20 -4.86 14.14
N THR A 212 -5.09 -3.54 14.04
CA THR A 212 -4.95 -2.84 12.75
C THR A 212 -3.69 -3.31 12.00
N PRO A 213 -3.83 -3.86 10.78
CA PRO A 213 -2.71 -4.32 9.99
C PRO A 213 -1.74 -3.20 9.63
N VAL A 214 -0.45 -3.52 9.64
CA VAL A 214 0.64 -2.60 9.28
C VAL A 214 1.24 -2.97 7.93
N ILE A 215 1.22 -2.03 6.99
CA ILE A 215 1.83 -2.11 5.66
C ILE A 215 3.21 -1.44 5.72
N ALA A 216 4.27 -2.18 5.40
CA ALA A 216 5.61 -1.63 5.31
C ALA A 216 5.83 -0.96 3.95
N LYS A 217 6.15 0.33 3.92
CA LYS A 217 6.52 1.01 2.66
C LYS A 217 8.00 0.78 2.39
N ILE A 218 8.27 0.07 1.29
CA ILE A 218 9.63 -0.29 0.87
C ILE A 218 10.16 0.84 0.00
N GLU A 219 10.86 1.76 0.65
CA GLU A 219 11.36 3.02 0.09
C GLU A 219 12.88 3.15 0.24
N LYS A 220 13.49 2.35 1.12
CA LYS A 220 14.88 2.46 1.56
C LYS A 220 15.68 1.26 1.08
N HIS A 221 16.94 1.47 0.69
CA HIS A 221 17.81 0.41 0.20
C HIS A 221 18.08 -0.63 1.30
N GLU A 222 18.20 -0.21 2.56
CA GLU A 222 18.38 -1.06 3.74
C GLU A 222 17.23 -2.07 3.88
N ALA A 223 16.00 -1.66 3.55
CA ALA A 223 14.83 -2.53 3.61
C ALA A 223 14.92 -3.71 2.62
N LEU A 224 15.65 -3.54 1.51
CA LEU A 224 15.82 -4.59 0.50
C LEU A 224 16.77 -5.69 0.98
N GLU A 225 17.73 -5.35 1.84
CA GLU A 225 18.71 -6.29 2.41
C GLU A 225 18.05 -7.25 3.40
N VAL A 226 17.07 -6.76 4.17
CA VAL A 226 16.34 -7.52 5.21
C VAL A 226 14.86 -7.73 4.88
N ILE A 227 14.51 -7.70 3.59
CA ILE A 227 13.11 -7.71 3.14
C ILE A 227 12.31 -8.92 3.64
N GLU A 228 12.95 -10.08 3.75
CA GLU A 228 12.29 -11.29 4.24
C GLU A 228 11.88 -11.16 5.70
N GLU A 229 12.74 -10.58 6.55
CA GLU A 229 12.43 -10.33 7.95
C GLU A 229 11.29 -9.32 8.12
N ILE A 230 11.27 -8.27 7.28
CA ILE A 230 10.18 -7.30 7.23
C ILE A 230 8.86 -7.98 6.86
N LEU A 231 8.87 -8.81 5.80
CA LEU A 231 7.68 -9.52 5.33
C LEU A 231 7.13 -10.53 6.35
N ASP A 232 8.01 -11.14 7.15
CA ASP A 232 7.59 -12.10 8.17
C ASP A 232 6.72 -11.43 9.25
N VAL A 233 7.03 -10.17 9.61
CA VAL A 233 6.30 -9.42 10.66
C VAL A 233 5.21 -8.49 10.12
N ALA A 234 5.37 -7.90 8.93
CA ALA A 234 4.41 -6.97 8.35
C ALA A 234 3.16 -7.70 7.87
N ASP A 235 2.01 -7.01 7.86
CA ASP A 235 0.76 -7.57 7.33
C ASP A 235 0.65 -7.42 5.81
N GLY A 236 1.46 -6.52 5.25
CA GLY A 236 1.59 -6.27 3.82
C GLY A 236 2.76 -5.34 3.54
N ILE A 237 3.03 -5.10 2.25
CA ILE A 237 4.06 -4.17 1.81
C ILE A 237 3.51 -3.22 0.74
N MET A 238 4.13 -2.05 0.63
CA MET A 238 3.90 -1.11 -0.46
C MET A 238 5.22 -0.86 -1.17
N VAL A 239 5.29 -1.18 -2.46
CA VAL A 239 6.43 -0.85 -3.32
C VAL A 239 6.30 0.62 -3.72
N ALA A 240 6.95 1.51 -2.99
CA ALA A 240 6.87 2.95 -3.16
C ALA A 240 8.02 3.42 -4.07
N ARG A 241 7.75 3.38 -5.38
CA ARG A 241 8.74 3.46 -6.46
C ARG A 241 9.39 4.83 -6.61
N GLY A 242 8.67 5.89 -6.23
CA GLY A 242 9.15 7.26 -6.22
C GLY A 242 10.37 7.40 -5.31
N ASP A 243 10.18 7.23 -3.99
CA ASP A 243 11.30 7.32 -3.03
C ASP A 243 12.31 6.18 -3.24
N LEU A 244 11.88 4.95 -3.55
CA LEU A 244 12.81 3.85 -3.81
C LEU A 244 13.72 4.13 -5.02
N GLY A 245 13.19 4.69 -6.11
CA GLY A 245 13.96 5.02 -7.31
C GLY A 245 14.97 6.15 -7.13
N VAL A 246 14.92 6.86 -6.00
CA VAL A 246 15.95 7.82 -5.57
C VAL A 246 17.04 7.09 -4.75
N GLU A 247 16.66 6.08 -3.98
CA GLU A 247 17.55 5.36 -3.05
C GLU A 247 18.36 4.25 -3.73
N ILE A 248 17.93 3.74 -4.88
CA ILE A 248 18.64 2.73 -5.66
C ILE A 248 18.74 3.14 -7.14
N PRO A 249 19.63 2.52 -7.94
CA PRO A 249 19.67 2.78 -9.38
C PRO A 249 18.29 2.55 -10.02
N LEU A 250 17.79 3.56 -10.73
CA LEU A 250 16.45 3.53 -11.33
C LEU A 250 16.22 2.30 -12.24
N ALA A 251 17.28 1.83 -12.91
CA ALA A 251 17.22 0.64 -13.76
C ALA A 251 16.96 -0.68 -13.00
N GLU A 252 17.20 -0.73 -11.69
CA GLU A 252 16.97 -1.90 -10.84
C GLU A 252 15.54 -1.97 -10.32
N VAL A 253 14.86 -0.83 -10.18
CA VAL A 253 13.50 -0.71 -9.62
C VAL A 253 12.51 -1.71 -10.24
N PRO A 254 12.45 -1.91 -11.58
CA PRO A 254 11.50 -2.86 -12.17
C PRO A 254 11.73 -4.32 -11.72
N LEU A 255 12.99 -4.75 -11.58
CA LEU A 255 13.30 -6.11 -11.13
C LEU A 255 13.03 -6.28 -9.63
N ILE A 256 13.31 -5.25 -8.84
CA ILE A 256 13.02 -5.25 -7.40
C ILE A 256 11.51 -5.27 -7.15
N GLN A 257 10.71 -4.48 -7.88
CA GLN A 257 9.25 -4.55 -7.81
C GLN A 257 8.76 -5.99 -8.01
N LYS A 258 9.21 -6.68 -9.07
CA LYS A 258 8.84 -8.07 -9.35
C LYS A 258 9.21 -9.01 -8.21
N LYS A 259 10.43 -8.87 -7.67
CA LYS A 259 10.91 -9.65 -6.53
C LYS A 259 10.03 -9.42 -5.29
N LEU A 260 9.74 -8.16 -4.95
CA LEU A 260 8.94 -7.79 -3.78
C LEU A 260 7.50 -8.32 -3.88
N ILE A 261 6.86 -8.14 -5.04
CA ILE A 261 5.52 -8.67 -5.31
C ILE A 261 5.51 -10.19 -5.17
N HIS A 262 6.48 -10.88 -5.78
CA HIS A 262 6.58 -12.34 -5.69
C HIS A 262 6.72 -12.82 -4.23
N LEU A 263 7.63 -12.22 -3.45
CA LEU A 263 7.86 -12.59 -2.05
C LEU A 263 6.63 -12.37 -1.17
N ALA A 264 5.90 -11.26 -1.39
CA ALA A 264 4.65 -10.99 -0.70
C ALA A 264 3.55 -12.00 -1.07
N ASN A 265 3.44 -12.34 -2.36
CA ASN A 265 2.48 -13.31 -2.86
C ASN A 265 2.70 -14.70 -2.24
N VAL A 266 3.95 -15.19 -2.19
CA VAL A 266 4.27 -16.49 -1.58
C VAL A 266 3.83 -16.55 -0.11
N ARG A 267 4.07 -15.46 0.64
CA ARG A 267 3.69 -15.34 2.06
C ARG A 267 2.19 -15.00 2.28
N GLY A 268 1.43 -14.76 1.22
CA GLY A 268 0.02 -14.33 1.30
C GLY A 268 -0.17 -12.97 1.97
N LYS A 269 0.82 -12.09 1.85
CA LYS A 269 0.81 -10.71 2.35
C LYS A 269 0.26 -9.79 1.27
N THR A 270 -0.51 -8.79 1.65
CA THR A 270 -1.04 -7.80 0.69
C THR A 270 0.12 -6.98 0.14
N VAL A 271 0.25 -6.88 -1.18
CA VAL A 271 1.23 -6.00 -1.83
C VAL A 271 0.56 -4.91 -2.65
N ILE A 272 1.04 -3.68 -2.46
CA ILE A 272 0.57 -2.48 -3.15
C ILE A 272 1.68 -1.95 -4.05
N THR A 273 1.40 -1.72 -5.33
CA THR A 273 2.33 -0.98 -6.22
C THR A 273 1.92 0.48 -6.24
N ALA A 274 2.84 1.37 -5.84
CA ALA A 274 2.54 2.77 -5.55
C ALA A 274 3.43 3.74 -6.31
N THR A 275 2.94 4.99 -6.41
CA THR A 275 3.56 6.18 -7.01
C THR A 275 3.81 6.08 -8.51
N GLN A 276 3.66 7.20 -9.23
CA GLN A 276 3.95 7.32 -10.67
C GLN A 276 3.26 6.26 -11.56
N MET A 277 2.06 5.80 -11.19
CA MET A 277 1.33 4.82 -11.99
C MET A 277 0.70 5.48 -13.23
N LEU A 278 0.01 6.62 -13.04
CA LEU A 278 -0.64 7.39 -14.09
C LEU A 278 -0.32 8.89 -13.90
N ARG A 279 0.92 9.23 -13.50
CA ARG A 279 1.35 10.57 -13.09
C ARG A 279 0.93 11.68 -14.05
N SER A 280 1.01 11.46 -15.36
CA SER A 280 0.65 12.46 -16.36
C SER A 280 -0.82 12.85 -16.26
N MET A 281 -1.68 12.02 -15.66
CA MET A 281 -3.11 12.27 -15.54
C MET A 281 -3.50 13.32 -14.49
N ILE A 282 -2.52 13.89 -13.79
CA ILE A 282 -2.75 15.06 -12.94
C ILE A 282 -3.18 16.24 -13.80
N ASP A 283 -2.50 16.45 -14.93
CA ASP A 283 -2.72 17.61 -15.81
C ASP A 283 -3.27 17.18 -17.19
N SER A 284 -3.51 15.88 -17.40
CA SER A 284 -3.98 15.32 -18.69
C SER A 284 -5.14 14.33 -18.51
N PRO A 285 -6.18 14.36 -19.37
CA PRO A 285 -7.27 13.39 -19.29
C PRO A 285 -6.89 11.98 -19.77
N ARG A 286 -5.64 11.76 -20.22
CA ARG A 286 -5.13 10.47 -20.69
C ARG A 286 -3.70 10.23 -20.22
N PRO A 287 -3.34 8.96 -19.91
CA PRO A 287 -1.98 8.61 -19.57
C PRO A 287 -1.13 8.42 -20.83
N THR A 288 0.17 8.40 -20.62
CA THR A 288 1.15 7.99 -21.63
C THR A 288 1.10 6.48 -21.89
N ARG A 289 1.71 6.03 -22.99
CA ARG A 289 1.85 4.59 -23.29
C ARG A 289 2.74 3.87 -22.28
N ALA A 290 3.73 4.57 -21.73
CA ALA A 290 4.65 4.03 -20.73
C ALA A 290 3.91 3.73 -19.42
N GLU A 291 3.12 4.69 -18.93
CA GLU A 291 2.28 4.52 -17.72
C GLU A 291 1.24 3.41 -17.88
N ALA A 292 0.57 3.34 -19.05
CA ALA A 292 -0.35 2.24 -19.32
C ALA A 292 0.33 0.87 -19.28
N THR A 293 1.57 0.78 -19.79
CA THR A 293 2.38 -0.45 -19.77
C THR A 293 2.83 -0.78 -18.35
N ASP A 294 3.17 0.22 -17.56
CA ASP A 294 3.61 0.08 -16.18
C ASP A 294 2.49 -0.48 -15.28
N VAL A 295 1.28 0.10 -15.35
CA VAL A 295 0.09 -0.43 -14.66
C VAL A 295 -0.18 -1.88 -15.05
N ALA A 296 -0.19 -2.18 -16.36
CA ALA A 296 -0.45 -3.53 -16.84
C ALA A 296 0.59 -4.55 -16.31
N ASN A 297 1.87 -4.18 -16.29
CA ASN A 297 2.93 -5.03 -15.75
C ASN A 297 2.78 -5.24 -14.24
N ALA A 298 2.45 -4.20 -13.46
CA ALA A 298 2.21 -4.37 -12.02
C ALA A 298 1.07 -5.38 -11.73
N VAL A 299 0.01 -5.35 -12.55
CA VAL A 299 -1.09 -6.33 -12.49
C VAL A 299 -0.56 -7.73 -12.82
N LEU A 300 0.15 -7.89 -13.94
CA LEU A 300 0.67 -9.20 -14.37
C LEU A 300 1.72 -9.79 -13.43
N ASP A 301 2.50 -8.94 -12.75
CA ASP A 301 3.44 -9.32 -11.70
C ASP A 301 2.73 -9.88 -10.46
N GLY A 302 1.43 -9.58 -10.33
CA GLY A 302 0.57 -10.12 -9.30
C GLY A 302 0.39 -9.22 -8.09
N THR A 303 0.43 -7.90 -8.26
CA THR A 303 0.11 -6.95 -7.20
C THR A 303 -1.32 -7.13 -6.69
N ASP A 304 -1.58 -6.97 -5.39
CA ASP A 304 -2.94 -7.00 -4.86
C ASP A 304 -3.68 -5.70 -5.20
N ALA A 305 -2.97 -4.58 -5.17
CA ALA A 305 -3.52 -3.27 -5.42
C ALA A 305 -2.54 -2.34 -6.16
N VAL A 306 -3.09 -1.46 -6.98
CA VAL A 306 -2.39 -0.31 -7.57
C VAL A 306 -2.89 0.97 -6.93
N MET A 307 -2.02 1.96 -6.76
CA MET A 307 -2.34 3.18 -6.01
C MET A 307 -2.18 4.45 -6.85
N LEU A 308 -3.23 5.27 -6.87
CA LEU A 308 -3.22 6.65 -7.34
C LEU A 308 -2.85 7.58 -6.19
N SER A 309 -1.83 8.41 -6.41
CA SER A 309 -1.24 9.33 -5.45
C SER A 309 -1.76 10.75 -5.73
N GLU A 310 -0.97 11.59 -6.38
CA GLU A 310 -1.41 12.96 -6.68
C GLU A 310 -2.52 12.99 -7.75
N GLU A 311 -2.62 11.95 -8.58
CA GLU A 311 -3.63 11.83 -9.64
C GLU A 311 -5.06 12.03 -9.10
N THR A 312 -5.36 11.50 -7.91
CA THR A 312 -6.66 11.68 -7.26
C THR A 312 -6.63 12.75 -6.18
N ALA A 313 -5.51 12.93 -5.48
CA ALA A 313 -5.45 13.84 -4.34
C ALA A 313 -5.57 15.31 -4.78
N SER A 314 -4.93 15.69 -5.88
CA SER A 314 -4.84 17.09 -6.32
C SER A 314 -4.85 17.28 -7.83
N GLY A 315 -5.08 16.22 -8.61
CA GLY A 315 -5.14 16.30 -10.07
C GLY A 315 -6.44 16.87 -10.61
N ASP A 316 -6.40 17.34 -11.86
CA ASP A 316 -7.55 17.90 -12.58
C ASP A 316 -8.54 16.82 -13.05
N TYR A 317 -8.09 15.55 -13.13
CA TYR A 317 -8.85 14.42 -13.71
C TYR A 317 -8.95 13.20 -12.76
N PRO A 318 -9.40 13.37 -11.51
CA PRO A 318 -9.35 12.31 -10.50
C PRO A 318 -10.25 11.11 -10.84
N VAL A 319 -11.44 11.36 -11.41
CA VAL A 319 -12.38 10.29 -11.79
C VAL A 319 -11.86 9.55 -13.01
N GLU A 320 -11.40 10.27 -14.02
CA GLU A 320 -10.87 9.70 -15.25
C GLU A 320 -9.62 8.85 -14.98
N ALA A 321 -8.77 9.26 -14.03
CA ALA A 321 -7.63 8.46 -13.58
C ALA A 321 -8.07 7.10 -13.02
N VAL A 322 -9.11 7.08 -12.17
CA VAL A 322 -9.68 5.83 -11.63
C VAL A 322 -10.27 4.98 -12.75
N GLU A 323 -11.04 5.56 -13.67
CA GLU A 323 -11.63 4.84 -14.79
C GLU A 323 -10.59 4.29 -15.77
N PHE A 324 -9.50 5.03 -16.01
CA PHE A 324 -8.40 4.54 -16.85
C PHE A 324 -7.65 3.41 -16.16
N MET A 325 -7.37 3.55 -14.86
CA MET A 325 -6.78 2.49 -14.05
C MET A 325 -7.63 1.21 -14.10
N LEU A 326 -8.95 1.33 -13.89
CA LEU A 326 -9.89 0.21 -13.99
C LEU A 326 -9.82 -0.48 -15.36
N ARG A 327 -9.87 0.27 -16.46
CA ARG A 327 -9.77 -0.27 -17.82
C ARG A 327 -8.46 -1.03 -18.06
N LEU A 328 -7.34 -0.49 -17.57
CA LEU A 328 -6.03 -1.14 -17.71
C LEU A 328 -5.96 -2.44 -16.92
N ILE A 329 -6.47 -2.45 -15.67
CA ILE A 329 -6.55 -3.64 -14.84
C ILE A 329 -7.39 -4.72 -15.52
N GLU A 330 -8.63 -4.39 -15.93
CA GLU A 330 -9.52 -5.37 -16.56
C GLU A 330 -8.91 -5.95 -17.84
N ARG A 331 -8.20 -5.12 -18.62
CA ARG A 331 -7.51 -5.60 -19.82
C ARG A 331 -6.33 -6.50 -19.48
N ALA A 332 -5.48 -6.12 -18.52
CA ALA A 332 -4.35 -6.92 -18.09
C ALA A 332 -4.81 -8.28 -17.50
N GLU A 333 -5.91 -8.30 -16.75
CA GLU A 333 -6.47 -9.52 -16.16
C GLU A 333 -6.97 -10.55 -17.19
N THR A 334 -7.19 -10.15 -18.45
CA THR A 334 -7.48 -11.11 -19.54
C THR A 334 -6.28 -11.98 -19.91
N GLY A 335 -5.07 -11.47 -19.70
CA GLY A 335 -3.79 -12.17 -19.96
C GLY A 335 -3.09 -12.65 -18.68
N TYR A 336 -3.80 -12.70 -17.56
CA TYR A 336 -3.21 -12.98 -16.25
C TYR A 336 -2.67 -14.43 -16.18
N PRO A 337 -1.44 -14.65 -15.65
CA PRO A 337 -0.81 -15.96 -15.64
C PRO A 337 -1.33 -16.84 -14.48
N TYR A 338 -2.65 -17.11 -14.46
CA TYR A 338 -3.32 -17.89 -13.40
C TYR A 338 -2.67 -19.25 -13.16
N ALA A 339 -2.22 -19.93 -14.21
CA ALA A 339 -1.59 -21.24 -14.12
C ALA A 339 -0.27 -21.19 -13.34
N ASP A 340 0.52 -20.14 -13.52
CA ASP A 340 1.83 -20.01 -12.89
C ASP A 340 1.68 -19.76 -11.38
N PHE A 341 0.76 -18.87 -10.99
CA PHE A 341 0.43 -18.67 -9.57
C PHE A 341 -0.16 -19.92 -8.91
N LEU A 342 -0.95 -20.71 -9.65
CA LEU A 342 -1.50 -21.97 -9.16
C LEU A 342 -0.46 -23.10 -9.10
N GLN A 343 0.78 -22.91 -9.55
CA GLN A 343 1.86 -23.87 -9.33
C GLN A 343 2.64 -23.63 -8.04
N ALA A 344 2.52 -22.44 -7.42
CA ALA A 344 3.22 -22.10 -6.19
C ALA A 344 2.91 -23.11 -5.07
N GLN A 345 3.94 -23.58 -4.37
CA GLN A 345 3.76 -24.52 -3.26
C GLN A 345 3.24 -23.79 -2.01
N PRO A 346 2.29 -24.38 -1.26
CA PRO A 346 1.86 -23.81 0.00
C PRO A 346 2.98 -23.93 1.05
N ASP A 347 3.01 -22.99 1.99
CA ASP A 347 3.81 -23.16 3.22
C ASP A 347 3.40 -24.45 3.95
N PRO A 348 4.30 -25.07 4.73
CA PRO A 348 3.94 -26.18 5.58
C PRO A 348 2.80 -25.79 6.55
N GLY A 349 1.66 -26.47 6.46
CA GLY A 349 0.53 -26.23 7.35
C GLY A 349 -0.82 -26.59 6.75
N VAL A 350 -1.76 -26.98 7.61
CA VAL A 350 -3.09 -27.43 7.20
C VAL A 350 -3.83 -26.34 6.44
N SER A 351 -3.85 -25.11 6.95
CA SER A 351 -4.59 -24.01 6.33
C SER A 351 -4.06 -23.60 4.96
N ALA A 352 -2.73 -23.57 4.78
CA ALA A 352 -2.13 -23.27 3.49
C ALA A 352 -2.39 -24.40 2.47
N ALA A 353 -2.27 -25.66 2.89
CA ALA A 353 -2.56 -26.81 2.05
C ALA A 353 -4.05 -26.88 1.63
N VAL A 354 -4.97 -26.61 2.57
CA VAL A 354 -6.41 -26.57 2.30
C VAL A 354 -6.78 -25.42 1.38
N ALA A 355 -6.21 -24.23 1.57
CA ALA A 355 -6.40 -23.11 0.66
C ALA A 355 -5.93 -23.46 -0.76
N LYS A 356 -4.75 -24.07 -0.89
CA LYS A 356 -4.24 -24.53 -2.17
C LYS A 356 -5.17 -25.55 -2.83
N ALA A 357 -5.54 -26.59 -2.09
CA ALA A 357 -6.42 -27.64 -2.59
C ALA A 357 -7.78 -27.07 -3.02
N SER A 358 -8.30 -26.05 -2.33
CA SER A 358 -9.54 -25.37 -2.69
C SER A 358 -9.42 -24.65 -4.03
N CYS A 359 -8.32 -23.92 -4.26
CA CYS A 359 -8.06 -23.27 -5.55
C CYS A 359 -7.89 -24.27 -6.70
N VAL A 360 -7.15 -25.37 -6.47
CA VAL A 360 -6.95 -26.43 -7.47
C VAL A 360 -8.28 -27.11 -7.81
N LEU A 361 -9.06 -27.45 -6.80
CA LEU A 361 -10.37 -28.10 -6.97
C LEU A 361 -11.35 -27.18 -7.71
N ALA A 362 -11.40 -25.90 -7.36
CA ALA A 362 -12.25 -24.92 -8.04
C ALA A 362 -11.88 -24.78 -9.52
N ASN A 363 -10.58 -24.73 -9.82
CA ASN A 363 -10.10 -24.68 -11.20
C ASN A 363 -10.42 -25.96 -11.97
N HIS A 364 -10.21 -27.13 -11.37
CA HIS A 364 -10.45 -28.43 -12.02
C HIS A 364 -11.93 -28.67 -12.30
N LEU A 365 -12.83 -28.33 -11.37
CA LEU A 365 -14.26 -28.53 -11.51
C LEU A 365 -14.96 -27.45 -12.34
N GLY A 366 -14.23 -26.41 -12.77
CA GLY A 366 -14.85 -25.24 -13.40
C GLY A 366 -15.85 -24.54 -12.48
N ALA A 367 -15.60 -24.54 -11.17
CA ALA A 367 -16.45 -23.90 -10.19
C ALA A 367 -16.60 -22.40 -10.52
N ARG A 368 -17.78 -21.86 -10.27
CA ARG A 368 -18.10 -20.45 -10.50
C ARG A 368 -17.32 -19.54 -9.55
N CYS A 369 -17.24 -19.91 -8.28
CA CYS A 369 -16.60 -19.12 -7.23
C CYS A 369 -15.97 -20.00 -6.15
N ILE A 370 -15.12 -19.38 -5.32
CA ILE A 370 -14.63 -19.94 -4.08
C ILE A 370 -15.24 -19.14 -2.94
N ILE A 371 -15.94 -19.80 -2.03
CA ILE A 371 -16.55 -19.18 -0.85
C ILE A 371 -15.67 -19.46 0.36
N ALA A 372 -15.26 -18.41 1.06
CA ALA A 372 -14.32 -18.51 2.18
C ALA A 372 -14.93 -17.86 3.42
N HIS A 373 -15.22 -18.65 4.46
CA HIS A 373 -15.52 -18.06 5.77
C HIS A 373 -14.22 -17.71 6.50
N SER A 374 -14.14 -16.48 7.00
CA SER A 374 -12.90 -15.91 7.52
C SER A 374 -13.16 -14.85 8.59
N GLN A 375 -13.01 -15.23 9.87
CA GLN A 375 -13.22 -14.30 10.98
C GLN A 375 -12.20 -13.15 11.04
N SER A 376 -10.93 -13.42 10.69
CA SER A 376 -9.82 -12.47 10.74
C SER A 376 -9.26 -12.10 9.35
N GLY A 377 -9.89 -12.62 8.29
CA GLY A 377 -9.42 -12.47 6.91
C GLY A 377 -8.33 -13.47 6.48
N LEU A 378 -7.74 -14.25 7.39
CA LEU A 378 -6.63 -15.18 7.08
C LEU A 378 -6.98 -16.23 6.01
N THR A 379 -8.16 -16.86 6.06
CA THR A 379 -8.57 -17.87 5.06
C THR A 379 -8.62 -17.25 3.66
N ALA A 380 -9.24 -16.09 3.52
CA ALA A 380 -9.40 -15.40 2.25
C ALA A 380 -8.04 -14.95 1.68
N ARG A 381 -7.13 -14.43 2.52
CA ARG A 381 -5.75 -14.12 2.11
C ARG A 381 -4.98 -15.37 1.70
N ALA A 382 -5.16 -16.49 2.40
CA ALA A 382 -4.52 -17.76 2.06
C ALA A 382 -4.98 -18.29 0.68
N LEU A 383 -6.22 -18.04 0.28
CA LEU A 383 -6.71 -18.34 -1.07
C LEU A 383 -6.17 -17.34 -2.11
N ALA A 384 -6.26 -16.04 -1.81
CA ALA A 384 -5.88 -14.97 -2.71
C ALA A 384 -4.42 -15.09 -3.16
N ARG A 385 -3.54 -15.62 -2.32
CA ARG A 385 -2.11 -15.84 -2.62
C ARG A 385 -1.88 -16.71 -3.86
N PHE A 386 -2.75 -17.68 -4.12
CA PHE A 386 -2.65 -18.59 -5.27
C PHE A 386 -3.31 -18.03 -6.53
N ARG A 387 -3.79 -16.78 -6.45
CA ARG A 387 -4.43 -16.03 -7.52
C ARG A 387 -5.43 -16.88 -8.33
N PRO A 388 -6.45 -17.50 -7.72
CA PRO A 388 -7.40 -18.33 -8.48
C PRO A 388 -8.17 -17.49 -9.51
N ARG A 389 -8.51 -18.12 -10.65
CA ARG A 389 -9.34 -17.50 -11.70
C ARG A 389 -10.74 -17.17 -11.17
N GLN A 390 -11.28 -18.02 -10.31
CA GLN A 390 -12.57 -17.85 -9.65
C GLN A 390 -12.54 -16.64 -8.71
N PRO A 391 -13.62 -15.84 -8.62
CA PRO A 391 -13.77 -14.84 -7.56
C PRO A 391 -13.79 -15.51 -6.18
N ILE A 392 -13.27 -14.81 -5.17
CA ILE A 392 -13.26 -15.26 -3.78
C ILE A 392 -14.36 -14.49 -3.05
N ILE A 393 -15.42 -15.17 -2.66
CA ILE A 393 -16.50 -14.61 -1.84
C ILE A 393 -16.10 -14.78 -0.38
N ALA A 394 -15.68 -13.68 0.26
CA ALA A 394 -15.08 -13.72 1.58
C ALA A 394 -16.10 -13.33 2.64
N LEU A 395 -16.55 -14.30 3.43
CA LEU A 395 -17.60 -14.12 4.42
C LEU A 395 -17.03 -13.88 5.80
N SER A 396 -17.53 -12.86 6.48
CA SER A 396 -17.12 -12.54 7.86
C SER A 396 -18.31 -12.01 8.66
N PRO A 397 -18.42 -12.37 9.95
CA PRO A 397 -19.35 -11.68 10.86
C PRO A 397 -18.82 -10.30 11.28
N ASN A 398 -17.50 -10.10 11.31
CA ASN A 398 -16.87 -8.85 11.72
C ASN A 398 -16.80 -7.87 10.53
N GLU A 399 -17.42 -6.69 10.71
CA GLU A 399 -17.47 -5.61 9.73
C GLU A 399 -16.08 -5.02 9.41
N GLU A 400 -15.21 -4.89 10.41
CA GLU A 400 -13.82 -4.46 10.24
C GLU A 400 -13.05 -5.42 9.32
N THR A 401 -13.29 -6.72 9.46
CA THR A 401 -12.70 -7.74 8.57
C THR A 401 -13.29 -7.66 7.17
N VAL A 402 -14.60 -7.40 7.02
CA VAL A 402 -15.24 -7.16 5.71
C VAL A 402 -14.59 -5.98 5.00
N ARG A 403 -14.38 -4.85 5.69
CA ARG A 403 -13.68 -3.68 5.13
C ARG A 403 -12.26 -4.03 4.73
N ARG A 404 -11.47 -4.65 5.61
CA ARG A 404 -10.09 -5.05 5.29
C ARG A 404 -9.99 -5.95 4.06
N LEU A 405 -10.87 -6.94 3.97
CA LEU A 405 -10.89 -7.89 2.85
C LEU A 405 -11.21 -7.23 1.50
N ALA A 406 -11.77 -6.03 1.46
CA ALA A 406 -11.99 -5.29 0.21
C ALA A 406 -10.66 -4.93 -0.49
N LEU A 407 -9.56 -4.79 0.27
CA LEU A 407 -8.21 -4.54 -0.26
C LEU A 407 -7.45 -5.83 -0.67
N VAL A 408 -7.98 -7.02 -0.37
CA VAL A 408 -7.32 -8.29 -0.72
C VAL A 408 -7.67 -8.69 -2.15
N TRP A 409 -6.67 -9.08 -2.95
CA TRP A 409 -6.85 -9.42 -4.36
C TRP A 409 -7.96 -10.46 -4.57
N GLY A 410 -8.82 -10.19 -5.56
CA GLY A 410 -9.89 -11.10 -5.99
C GLY A 410 -10.98 -11.36 -4.96
N CYS A 411 -10.90 -10.77 -3.76
CA CYS A 411 -11.89 -10.92 -2.71
C CYS A 411 -13.09 -9.99 -2.93
N GLN A 412 -14.27 -10.52 -2.65
CA GLN A 412 -15.56 -9.85 -2.62
C GLN A 412 -16.14 -10.11 -1.23
N PRO A 413 -15.94 -9.19 -0.28
CA PRO A 413 -16.31 -9.43 1.10
C PRO A 413 -17.81 -9.22 1.29
N ILE A 414 -18.45 -10.14 2.01
CA ILE A 414 -19.86 -10.04 2.37
C ILE A 414 -20.00 -10.28 3.88
N GLN A 415 -20.75 -9.40 4.54
CA GLN A 415 -21.03 -9.59 5.96
C GLN A 415 -22.12 -10.65 6.15
N VAL A 416 -21.83 -11.69 6.91
CA VAL A 416 -22.80 -12.73 7.29
C VAL A 416 -22.77 -12.90 8.80
N ARG A 417 -23.91 -12.65 9.45
CA ARG A 417 -24.08 -12.76 10.90
C ARG A 417 -24.99 -13.94 11.26
N ASP A 418 -25.02 -14.27 12.55
CA ASP A 418 -26.05 -15.10 13.19
C ASP A 418 -26.19 -16.53 12.67
N PHE A 419 -25.08 -17.24 12.38
CA PHE A 419 -25.11 -18.66 12.02
C PHE A 419 -24.98 -19.56 13.26
N LYS A 420 -25.70 -20.69 13.26
CA LYS A 420 -25.77 -21.62 14.40
C LYS A 420 -24.63 -22.62 14.42
N ASP A 421 -24.31 -23.16 13.25
CA ASP A 421 -23.32 -24.22 13.06
C ASP A 421 -22.70 -24.14 11.66
N THR A 422 -21.87 -25.13 11.33
CA THR A 422 -21.14 -25.17 10.05
C THR A 422 -22.07 -25.37 8.86
N ASP A 423 -23.14 -26.15 8.99
CA ASP A 423 -24.09 -26.38 7.88
C ASP A 423 -24.95 -25.14 7.62
N ASP A 424 -25.45 -24.49 8.67
CA ASP A 424 -26.19 -23.22 8.56
C ASP A 424 -25.33 -22.12 7.91
N LEU A 425 -24.05 -22.02 8.29
CA LEU A 425 -23.11 -21.12 7.64
C LEU A 425 -22.95 -21.43 6.14
N ILE A 426 -22.81 -22.70 5.76
CA ILE A 426 -22.66 -23.12 4.36
C ILE A 426 -23.89 -22.77 3.53
N GLU A 427 -25.09 -22.95 4.08
CA GLU A 427 -26.34 -22.57 3.42
C GLU A 427 -26.45 -21.05 3.26
N LYS A 428 -26.23 -20.29 4.34
CA LYS A 428 -26.24 -18.81 4.30
C LYS A 428 -25.19 -18.25 3.36
N ALA A 429 -24.03 -18.88 3.32
CA ALA A 429 -22.95 -18.51 2.43
C ALA A 429 -23.33 -18.64 0.95
N ALA A 430 -23.99 -19.74 0.60
CA ALA A 430 -24.47 -19.97 -0.76
C ALA A 430 -25.64 -19.02 -1.11
N GLN A 431 -26.53 -18.73 -0.15
CA GLN A 431 -27.60 -17.75 -0.32
C GLN A 431 -27.07 -16.32 -0.51
N ALA A 432 -26.05 -15.93 0.25
CA ALA A 432 -25.41 -14.62 0.11
C ALA A 432 -24.73 -14.46 -1.25
N ALA A 433 -24.06 -15.51 -1.74
CA ALA A 433 -23.47 -15.53 -3.08
C ALA A 433 -24.53 -15.44 -4.19
N LEU A 434 -25.67 -16.12 -4.02
CA LEU A 434 -26.82 -16.06 -4.93
C LEU A 434 -27.44 -14.65 -4.95
N ALA A 435 -27.69 -14.07 -3.78
CA ALA A 435 -28.28 -12.73 -3.66
C ALA A 435 -27.39 -11.61 -4.19
N ALA A 436 -26.07 -11.84 -4.28
CA ALA A 436 -25.10 -10.92 -4.85
C ALA A 436 -24.87 -11.14 -6.37
N ASP A 437 -25.67 -11.98 -7.03
CA ASP A 437 -25.53 -12.39 -8.44
C ASP A 437 -24.13 -12.99 -8.79
N GLN A 438 -23.47 -13.57 -7.79
CA GLN A 438 -22.13 -14.18 -7.95
C GLN A 438 -22.20 -15.67 -8.26
N LEU A 439 -23.33 -16.32 -7.97
CA LEU A 439 -23.59 -17.74 -8.17
C LEU A 439 -25.06 -17.94 -8.59
N ALA A 440 -25.35 -18.83 -9.54
CA ALA A 440 -26.69 -19.15 -10.02
C ALA A 440 -27.09 -20.61 -9.69
N PRO A 441 -28.40 -20.95 -9.68
CA PRO A 441 -28.85 -22.33 -9.52
C PRO A 441 -28.22 -23.26 -10.58
N GLY A 442 -27.74 -24.42 -10.15
CA GLY A 442 -27.02 -25.39 -10.97
C GLY A 442 -25.51 -25.15 -11.10
N GLU A 443 -24.99 -23.99 -10.66
CA GLU A 443 -23.56 -23.72 -10.67
C GLU A 443 -22.84 -24.32 -9.44
N LEU A 444 -21.54 -24.62 -9.62
CA LEU A 444 -20.69 -25.20 -8.59
C LEU A 444 -19.93 -24.12 -7.82
N ALA A 445 -19.87 -24.26 -6.50
CA ALA A 445 -19.00 -23.49 -5.62
C ALA A 445 -18.09 -24.40 -4.79
N VAL A 446 -16.85 -23.98 -4.58
CA VAL A 446 -15.95 -24.59 -3.60
C VAL A 446 -15.96 -23.75 -2.35
N ILE A 447 -16.30 -24.37 -1.22
CA ILE A 447 -16.46 -23.70 0.07
C ILE A 447 -15.33 -24.14 0.99
N THR A 448 -14.64 -23.19 1.63
CA THR A 448 -13.62 -23.47 2.63
C THR A 448 -13.82 -22.63 3.89
N LEU A 449 -13.57 -23.27 5.04
CA LEU A 449 -13.76 -22.70 6.37
C LEU A 449 -12.85 -23.41 7.38
N GLY A 450 -12.75 -22.81 8.56
CA GLY A 450 -12.13 -23.44 9.73
C GLY A 450 -13.17 -24.09 10.62
N HIS A 451 -12.89 -25.30 11.09
CA HIS A 451 -13.71 -26.00 12.07
C HIS A 451 -12.85 -26.37 13.30
N PRO A 452 -13.26 -26.00 14.53
CA PRO A 452 -14.50 -25.32 14.90
C PRO A 452 -14.55 -23.84 14.47
N LEU A 453 -15.75 -23.36 14.11
CA LEU A 453 -16.01 -22.08 13.42
C LEU A 453 -15.46 -20.83 14.12
N TRP A 454 -15.38 -20.88 15.45
CA TRP A 454 -15.04 -19.74 16.31
C TRP A 454 -13.54 -19.62 16.60
N THR A 455 -12.72 -20.46 15.97
CA THR A 455 -11.27 -20.46 16.15
C THR A 455 -10.60 -19.84 14.94
N THR A 456 -9.87 -18.73 15.15
CA THR A 456 -9.08 -18.09 14.10
C THR A 456 -7.91 -18.99 13.67
N GLY A 457 -7.51 -18.91 12.39
CA GLY A 457 -6.36 -19.67 11.88
C GLY A 457 -6.58 -21.19 11.73
N SER A 458 -7.83 -21.66 11.80
CA SER A 458 -8.18 -23.09 11.81
C SER A 458 -8.66 -23.64 10.45
N THR A 459 -8.41 -22.95 9.33
CA THR A 459 -8.88 -23.38 8.00
C THR A 459 -8.47 -24.83 7.73
N ASN A 460 -9.43 -25.74 7.66
CA ASN A 460 -9.16 -27.18 7.60
C ASN A 460 -10.22 -28.00 6.85
N MET A 461 -11.23 -27.34 6.26
CA MET A 461 -12.35 -28.00 5.57
C MET A 461 -12.51 -27.49 4.13
N ILE A 462 -12.87 -28.39 3.22
CA ILE A 462 -13.28 -28.10 1.85
C ILE A 462 -14.59 -28.84 1.58
N ARG A 463 -15.58 -28.14 1.02
CA ARG A 463 -16.84 -28.72 0.54
C ARG A 463 -17.11 -28.23 -0.87
N VAL A 464 -17.50 -29.14 -1.76
CA VAL A 464 -18.04 -28.78 -3.07
C VAL A 464 -19.55 -28.79 -2.97
N LYS A 465 -20.20 -27.74 -3.46
CA LYS A 465 -21.65 -27.63 -3.46
C LYS A 465 -22.12 -27.18 -4.83
N GLN A 466 -23.12 -27.87 -5.36
CA GLN A 466 -23.93 -27.37 -6.46
C GLN A 466 -25.16 -26.69 -5.86
N LEU A 467 -25.47 -25.48 -6.31
CA LEU A 467 -26.66 -24.75 -5.85
C LEU A 467 -27.95 -25.25 -6.49
#